data_AF-A0A0C2BN54-F1
#
_entry.id   AF-A0A0C2BN54-F1
#
_cell.length_a   1.000
_cell.length_b   1.000
_cell.length_c   1.000
_cell.angle_alpha   90.00
_cell.angle_beta   90.00
_cell.angle_gamma   90.00
#
_symmetry.space_group_name_H-M   'P 1'
#
loop_
_entity.id
_entity.type
_entity.pdbx_description
1 polymer ?
#
loop_
_entity_poly.entity_id
_entity_poly.type
_entity_poly.pdbx_seq_one_letter_code
_entity_poly.pdbx_strand_id
1 'polypeptide(L)'
;KGHKSPCLCAPSRFCVAYNGKTPPIEIWTYLKGGPPTEDPNFLEAMGFQGMTDEVAIVTKAKENIMFAMATLSMEDREKLSTTKRELVQKCSFNGKACDIEGDFLTHIDPVFGSCFTFNHNRTVNLTSIRAGELHCFE
;
A
#
# COMPACT_ATOMS: atom_id res chain seq x y z
N LYS A 1 13.35 -15.77 -21.69
CA LYS A 1 14.19 -16.71 -20.90
C LYS A 1 13.98 -16.39 -19.43
N GLY A 2 13.17 -17.17 -18.72
CA GLY A 2 12.80 -16.86 -17.33
C GLY A 2 13.96 -17.10 -16.38
N HIS A 3 14.30 -16.10 -15.57
CA HIS A 3 15.23 -16.25 -14.47
C HIS A 3 14.62 -17.18 -13.41
N LYS A 4 15.19 -18.39 -13.27
CA LYS A 4 14.86 -19.31 -12.17
C LYS A 4 15.59 -18.83 -10.91
N SER A 5 14.99 -17.90 -10.19
CA SER A 5 15.45 -17.53 -8.84
C SER A 5 15.14 -18.68 -7.87
N PRO A 6 16.05 -19.06 -6.96
CA PRO A 6 15.70 -19.93 -5.85
C PRO A 6 14.55 -19.28 -5.07
N CYS A 7 13.52 -20.04 -4.69
CA CYS A 7 12.41 -19.51 -3.91
C CYS A 7 12.15 -20.39 -2.69
N LEU A 8 11.89 -19.75 -1.55
CA LEU A 8 11.57 -20.41 -0.29
C LEU A 8 10.04 -20.48 -0.17
N CYS A 9 9.50 -21.69 -0.19
CA CYS A 9 8.08 -21.93 -0.04
C CYS A 9 7.71 -21.89 1.45
N ALA A 10 6.74 -21.06 1.82
CA ALA A 10 6.09 -21.17 3.11
C ALA A 10 5.04 -22.31 3.08
N PRO A 11 4.51 -22.76 4.24
CA PRO A 11 3.39 -23.71 4.30
C PRO A 11 2.11 -23.17 3.63
N SER A 12 2.00 -21.85 3.52
CA SER A 12 1.01 -21.11 2.74
C SER A 12 1.42 -21.03 1.26
N ARG A 13 0.44 -20.86 0.36
CA ARG A 13 0.59 -20.87 -1.11
C ARG A 13 1.46 -19.75 -1.72
N PHE A 14 2.34 -19.11 -0.96
CA PHE A 14 3.26 -18.08 -1.44
C PHE A 14 4.71 -18.58 -1.45
N CYS A 15 5.48 -18.18 -2.48
CA CYS A 15 6.92 -18.40 -2.54
C CYS A 15 7.65 -17.06 -2.46
N VAL A 16 8.64 -16.95 -1.57
CA VAL A 16 9.48 -15.76 -1.46
C VAL A 16 10.76 -15.99 -2.27
N ALA A 17 11.06 -15.09 -3.20
CA ALA A 17 12.30 -15.15 -3.97
C ALA A 17 13.51 -14.94 -3.03
N TYR A 18 14.44 -15.88 -3.04
CA TYR A 18 15.63 -15.85 -2.20
C TYR A 18 16.88 -15.90 -3.08
N ASN A 19 17.69 -14.85 -3.01
CA ASN A 19 18.88 -14.70 -3.86
C ASN A 19 20.11 -15.47 -3.34
N GLY A 20 20.01 -16.18 -2.20
CA GLY A 20 21.13 -16.91 -1.60
C GLY A 20 22.21 -16.04 -0.93
N LYS A 21 22.13 -14.71 -1.07
CA LYS A 21 23.17 -13.75 -0.65
C LYS A 21 22.82 -13.02 0.63
N THR A 22 21.55 -12.65 0.79
CA THR A 22 21.04 -12.00 2.01
C THR A 22 20.54 -13.06 2.97
N PRO A 23 21.03 -13.12 4.22
CA PRO A 23 20.51 -14.08 5.19
C PRO A 23 19.01 -13.86 5.42
N PRO A 24 18.22 -14.92 5.65
CA PRO A 24 16.81 -14.77 6.00
C PRO A 24 16.68 -13.97 7.29
N ILE A 25 15.73 -13.03 7.33
CA ILE A 25 15.46 -12.25 8.55
C ILE A 25 14.89 -13.21 9.60
N GLU A 26 15.59 -13.34 10.72
CA GLU A 26 15.16 -14.14 11.85
C GLU A 26 14.09 -13.39 12.65
N ILE A 27 12.83 -13.38 12.18
CA ILE A 27 11.73 -12.62 12.81
C ILE A 27 11.61 -12.93 14.31
N TRP A 28 11.92 -14.16 14.74
CA TRP A 28 11.92 -14.57 16.15
C TRP A 28 12.93 -13.81 17.03
N THR A 29 14.02 -13.27 16.51
CA THR A 29 14.94 -12.44 17.30
C THR A 29 14.30 -11.11 17.70
N TYR A 30 13.47 -10.54 16.82
CA TYR A 30 12.70 -9.32 17.08
C TYR A 30 11.47 -9.58 17.98
N LEU A 31 10.87 -10.78 17.88
CA LEU A 31 9.68 -11.15 18.68
C LEU A 31 10.03 -11.66 20.09
N LYS A 32 11.29 -12.00 20.38
CA LYS A 32 11.75 -12.45 21.71
C LYS A 32 11.92 -11.28 22.69
N GLY A 33 10.89 -10.43 22.84
CA GLY A 33 10.64 -9.62 24.04
C GLY A 33 11.77 -8.76 24.63
N GLY A 34 12.83 -8.46 23.89
CA GLY A 34 13.81 -7.44 24.24
C GLY A 34 13.39 -6.09 23.62
N PRO A 35 13.74 -4.94 24.21
CA PRO A 35 13.57 -3.68 23.50
C PRO A 35 14.30 -3.81 22.16
N PRO A 36 13.65 -3.57 21.02
CA PRO A 36 14.37 -3.52 19.76
C PRO A 36 15.43 -2.44 19.92
N THR A 37 16.69 -2.84 20.06
CA THR A 37 17.80 -1.89 20.00
C THR A 37 17.95 -1.55 18.54
N GLU A 38 17.12 -0.61 18.07
CA GLU A 38 17.32 0.01 16.78
C GLU A 38 18.74 0.59 16.74
N ASP A 39 19.39 0.47 15.58
CA ASP A 39 20.75 0.99 15.39
C ASP A 39 20.79 2.46 15.85
N PRO A 40 21.71 2.85 16.76
CA PRO A 40 21.84 4.23 17.21
C PRO A 40 21.96 5.23 16.06
N ASN A 41 22.63 4.83 14.98
CA ASN A 41 22.79 5.64 13.77
C ASN A 41 21.46 5.78 13.00
N PHE A 42 20.59 4.77 13.05
CA PHE A 42 19.24 4.83 12.49
C PHE A 42 18.32 5.73 13.32
N LEU A 43 18.37 5.62 14.65
CA LEU A 43 17.62 6.48 15.57
C LEU A 43 17.99 7.96 15.41
N GLU A 44 19.28 8.25 15.21
CA GLU A 44 19.78 9.60 14.91
C GLU A 44 19.33 10.08 13.52
N ALA A 45 19.53 9.27 12.48
CA ALA A 45 19.16 9.62 11.10
C ALA A 45 17.64 9.84 10.93
N MET A 46 16.82 9.09 11.67
CA MET A 46 15.37 9.23 11.69
C MET A 46 14.89 10.32 12.66
N GLY A 47 15.77 10.89 13.47
CA GLY A 47 15.46 11.96 14.41
C GLY A 47 14.58 11.52 15.58
N PHE A 48 14.67 10.24 15.98
CA PHE A 48 13.98 9.71 17.17
C PHE A 48 14.79 9.91 18.46
N GLN A 49 16.03 10.39 18.35
CA GLN A 49 16.91 10.56 19.51
C GLN A 49 16.30 11.50 20.55
N GLY A 50 16.13 10.98 21.77
CA GLY A 50 15.58 11.75 22.91
C GLY A 50 14.06 11.89 22.91
N MET A 51 13.34 11.32 21.94
CA MET A 51 11.88 11.29 21.97
C MET A 51 11.39 10.19 22.93
N THR A 52 10.62 10.57 23.95
CA THR A 52 9.98 9.65 24.91
C THR A 52 8.47 9.73 24.86
N ASP A 53 7.92 10.75 24.22
CA ASP A 53 6.49 10.95 24.01
C ASP A 53 6.02 10.15 22.78
N GLU A 54 5.06 9.26 23.01
CA GLU A 54 4.50 8.38 21.97
C GLU A 54 3.89 9.17 20.80
N VAL A 55 3.23 10.30 21.07
CA VAL A 55 2.61 11.15 20.04
C VAL A 55 3.69 11.82 19.18
N ALA A 56 4.77 12.28 19.80
CA ALA A 56 5.91 12.86 19.09
C ALA A 56 6.59 11.82 18.18
N ILE A 57 6.79 10.60 18.69
CA ILE A 57 7.36 9.49 17.92
C ILE A 57 6.48 9.16 16.72
N VAL A 58 5.17 9.00 16.91
CA VAL A 58 4.24 8.67 15.81
C VAL A 58 4.20 9.78 14.76
N THR A 59 4.23 11.04 15.19
CA THR A 59 4.24 12.19 14.27
C THR A 59 5.51 12.21 13.44
N LYS A 60 6.67 12.04 14.09
CA LYS A 60 7.97 12.00 13.40
C LYS A 60 8.09 10.81 12.45
N ALA A 61 7.59 9.65 12.85
CA ALA A 61 7.55 8.46 12.00
C ALA A 61 6.69 8.70 10.74
N LYS A 62 5.51 9.31 10.88
CA LYS A 62 4.64 9.66 9.74
C LYS A 62 5.32 10.61 8.76
N GLU A 63 6.00 11.63 9.27
CA GLU A 63 6.76 12.58 8.45
C GLU A 63 7.88 11.87 7.67
N ASN A 64 8.68 11.05 8.34
CA ASN A 64 9.78 10.33 7.71
C ASN A 64 9.29 9.38 6.61
N ILE A 65 8.17 8.68 6.83
CA ILE A 65 7.55 7.83 5.81
C ILE A 65 7.10 8.68 4.61
N MET A 66 6.43 9.81 4.86
CA MET A 66 5.99 10.70 3.78
C MET A 66 7.17 11.24 2.97
N PHE A 67 8.28 11.62 3.61
CA PHE A 67 9.50 12.04 2.92
C PHE A 67 10.14 10.90 2.12
N ALA A 68 10.22 9.70 2.69
CA ALA A 68 10.74 8.54 1.98
C ALA A 68 9.91 8.24 0.72
N MET A 69 8.57 8.25 0.84
CA MET A 69 7.66 8.06 -0.30
C MET A 69 7.82 9.17 -1.34
N ALA A 70 8.03 10.42 -0.91
CA ALA A 70 8.23 11.56 -1.79
C ALA A 70 9.49 11.45 -2.69
N THR A 71 10.48 10.65 -2.30
CA THR A 71 11.69 10.42 -3.13
C THR A 71 11.50 9.34 -4.20
N LEU A 72 10.46 8.50 -4.10
CA LEU A 72 10.17 7.45 -5.07
C LEU A 72 9.50 8.00 -6.33
N SER A 73 9.68 7.30 -7.46
CA SER A 73 8.98 7.61 -8.71
C SER A 73 7.48 7.29 -8.61
N MET A 74 6.66 7.91 -9.46
CA MET A 74 5.21 7.63 -9.46
C MET A 74 4.91 6.16 -9.78
N GLU A 75 5.69 5.52 -10.65
CA GLU A 75 5.54 4.11 -11.00
C GLU A 75 5.86 3.20 -9.81
N ASP A 76 6.91 3.51 -9.05
CA ASP A 76 7.26 2.73 -7.85
C ASP A 76 6.23 2.91 -6.75
N ARG A 77 5.69 4.13 -6.58
CA ARG A 77 4.58 4.38 -5.65
C ARG A 77 3.33 3.60 -6.04
N GLU A 78 3.03 3.50 -7.33
CA GLU A 78 1.89 2.71 -7.81
C GLU A 78 2.05 1.23 -7.48
N LYS A 79 3.25 0.67 -7.71
CA LYS A 79 3.57 -0.74 -7.44
C LYS A 79 3.56 -1.09 -5.95
N LEU A 80 3.92 -0.14 -5.10
CA LEU A 80 3.90 -0.31 -3.64
C LEU A 80 2.52 -0.11 -3.04
N SER A 81 1.64 0.59 -3.76
CA SER A 81 0.28 0.88 -3.31
C SER A 81 -0.68 -0.25 -3.67
N THR A 82 -1.84 -0.26 -3.01
CA THR A 82 -2.92 -1.21 -3.29
C THR A 82 -3.41 -1.09 -4.72
N THR A 83 -3.67 -2.23 -5.37
CA THR A 83 -4.20 -2.26 -6.73
C THR A 83 -5.73 -2.13 -6.75
N LYS A 84 -6.31 -1.78 -7.92
CA LYS A 84 -7.77 -1.63 -8.09
C LYS A 84 -8.54 -2.86 -7.64
N ARG A 85 -8.09 -4.06 -8.04
CA ARG A 85 -8.75 -5.34 -7.72
C ARG A 85 -8.55 -5.81 -6.28
N GLU A 86 -7.55 -5.29 -5.58
CA GLU A 86 -7.38 -5.57 -4.16
C GLU A 86 -8.36 -4.75 -3.32
N LEU A 87 -8.58 -3.47 -3.68
CA LEU A 87 -9.50 -2.60 -2.93
C LEU A 87 -10.96 -2.76 -3.36
N VAL A 88 -11.26 -2.73 -4.65
CA VAL A 88 -12.61 -2.79 -5.20
C VAL A 88 -12.97 -4.24 -5.52
N GLN A 89 -13.58 -4.92 -4.54
CA GLN A 89 -13.97 -6.33 -4.69
C GLN A 89 -15.31 -6.51 -5.44
N LYS A 90 -16.23 -5.56 -5.27
CA LYS A 90 -17.52 -5.50 -5.94
C LYS A 90 -17.81 -4.03 -6.27
N CYS A 91 -18.46 -3.81 -7.41
CA CYS A 91 -18.95 -2.50 -7.81
C CYS A 91 -20.21 -2.67 -8.65
N SER A 92 -21.25 -1.91 -8.37
CA SER A 92 -22.40 -1.75 -9.24
C SER A 92 -22.90 -0.31 -9.30
N PHE A 93 -23.43 0.08 -10.47
CA PHE A 93 -24.08 1.36 -10.68
C PHE A 93 -25.33 1.16 -11.55
N ASN A 94 -26.48 1.69 -11.13
CA ASN A 94 -27.77 1.42 -11.78
C ASN A 94 -28.07 -0.09 -11.94
N GLY A 95 -27.70 -0.91 -10.95
CA GLY A 95 -27.88 -2.37 -10.96
C GLY A 95 -27.00 -3.13 -11.97
N LYS A 96 -26.00 -2.48 -12.59
CA LYS A 96 -25.03 -3.10 -13.49
C LYS A 96 -23.66 -3.14 -12.84
N ALA A 97 -22.94 -4.25 -13.01
CA ALA A 97 -21.57 -4.37 -12.56
C ALA A 97 -20.66 -3.37 -13.30
N CYS A 98 -19.80 -2.67 -12.56
CA CYS A 98 -18.82 -1.73 -13.13
C CYS A 98 -17.63 -2.49 -13.73
N ASP A 99 -16.95 -1.86 -14.68
CA ASP A 99 -15.62 -2.29 -15.10
C ASP A 99 -14.56 -1.70 -14.16
N ILE A 100 -13.98 -2.54 -13.31
CA ILE A 100 -12.97 -2.13 -12.32
C ILE A 100 -11.76 -1.47 -12.99
N GLU A 101 -11.38 -1.91 -14.19
CA GLU A 101 -10.20 -1.36 -14.87
C GLU A 101 -10.51 -0.06 -15.60
N GLY A 102 -11.65 -0.01 -16.30
CA GLY A 102 -12.02 1.09 -17.19
C GLY A 102 -12.78 2.25 -16.52
N ASP A 103 -13.61 1.98 -15.52
CA ASP A 103 -14.51 3.01 -14.95
C ASP A 103 -13.83 3.87 -13.87
N PHE A 104 -12.68 3.41 -13.36
CA PHE A 104 -11.94 4.05 -12.27
C PHE A 104 -10.64 4.69 -12.76
N LEU A 105 -10.43 5.96 -12.39
CA LEU A 105 -9.15 6.64 -12.56
C LEU A 105 -8.27 6.45 -11.32
N THR A 106 -7.03 5.98 -11.50
CA THR A 106 -6.04 5.89 -10.43
C THR A 106 -5.38 7.26 -10.20
N HIS A 107 -5.36 7.70 -8.95
CA HIS A 107 -4.59 8.83 -8.47
C HIS A 107 -3.71 8.40 -7.30
N ILE A 108 -2.41 8.72 -7.35
CA ILE A 108 -1.47 8.30 -6.33
C ILE A 108 -1.23 9.45 -5.37
N ASP A 109 -1.67 9.26 -4.13
CA ASP A 109 -1.47 10.19 -3.02
C ASP A 109 -0.29 9.72 -2.14
N PRO A 110 0.63 10.61 -1.74
CA PRO A 110 1.79 10.24 -0.93
C PRO A 110 1.46 9.84 0.52
N VAL A 111 0.25 10.14 0.99
CA VAL A 111 -0.23 9.82 2.35
C VAL A 111 -1.14 8.59 2.32
N PHE A 112 -2.05 8.51 1.35
CA PHE A 112 -3.09 7.48 1.27
C PHE A 112 -2.81 6.36 0.27
N GLY A 113 -1.79 6.50 -0.59
CA GLY A 113 -1.47 5.55 -1.64
C GLY A 113 -2.38 5.69 -2.87
N SER A 114 -2.79 4.59 -3.48
CA SER A 114 -3.64 4.58 -4.67
C SER A 114 -5.12 4.87 -4.34
N CYS A 115 -5.62 5.99 -4.81
CA CYS A 115 -7.02 6.39 -4.78
C CYS A 115 -7.69 6.09 -6.13
N PHE A 116 -8.94 5.60 -6.11
CA PHE A 116 -9.68 5.26 -7.32
C PHE A 116 -10.97 6.07 -7.44
N THR A 117 -11.07 6.87 -8.49
CA THR A 117 -12.22 7.76 -8.71
C THR A 117 -13.14 7.20 -9.78
N PHE A 118 -14.35 6.84 -9.40
CA PHE A 118 -15.44 6.50 -10.32
C PHE A 118 -16.02 7.77 -10.97
N ASN A 119 -16.59 7.64 -12.17
CA ASN A 119 -17.18 8.76 -12.93
C ASN A 119 -16.22 9.95 -13.14
N HIS A 120 -14.96 9.64 -13.45
CA HIS A 120 -13.92 10.65 -13.69
C HIS A 120 -14.08 11.35 -15.06
N ASN A 121 -14.68 10.65 -16.04
CA ASN A 121 -14.83 11.14 -17.40
C ASN A 121 -16.08 12.01 -17.54
N ARG A 122 -15.90 13.33 -17.53
CA ARG A 122 -16.99 14.33 -17.66
C ARG A 122 -17.70 14.31 -19.02
N THR A 123 -17.16 13.60 -20.00
CA THR A 123 -17.78 13.45 -21.33
C THR A 123 -18.88 12.39 -21.32
N VAL A 124 -18.85 11.47 -20.37
CA VAL A 124 -19.85 10.42 -20.19
C VAL A 124 -20.76 10.83 -19.04
N ASN A 125 -22.03 11.10 -19.34
CA ASN A 125 -23.00 11.44 -18.30
C ASN A 125 -23.50 10.17 -17.61
N LEU A 126 -22.93 9.86 -16.44
CA LEU A 126 -23.45 8.86 -15.54
C LEU A 126 -24.44 9.51 -14.56
N THR A 127 -25.72 9.19 -14.72
CA THR A 127 -26.79 9.63 -13.82
C THR A 127 -27.50 8.42 -13.22
N SER A 128 -27.93 8.55 -11.97
CA SER A 128 -28.75 7.52 -11.35
C SER A 128 -30.16 7.58 -11.92
N ILE A 129 -30.72 6.42 -12.31
CA ILE A 129 -32.07 6.36 -12.90
C ILE A 129 -33.17 6.59 -11.85
N ARG A 130 -32.87 6.33 -10.57
CA ARG A 130 -33.79 6.52 -9.45
C ARG A 130 -33.00 6.66 -8.17
N ALA A 131 -33.49 7.44 -7.21
CA ALA A 131 -32.95 7.39 -5.86
C ALA A 131 -33.20 6.01 -5.21
N GLY A 132 -32.17 5.42 -4.64
CA GLY A 132 -32.25 4.16 -3.90
C GLY A 132 -30.95 3.37 -4.02
N GLU A 133 -30.68 2.54 -3.02
CA GLU A 133 -29.41 1.80 -2.87
C GLU A 133 -29.02 1.04 -4.15
N LEU A 134 -29.96 0.25 -4.70
CA LEU A 134 -29.76 -0.53 -5.95
C LEU A 134 -29.40 0.30 -7.19
N HIS A 135 -29.71 1.59 -7.20
CA HIS A 135 -29.53 2.48 -8.35
C HIS A 135 -28.37 3.47 -8.15
N CYS A 136 -27.84 3.57 -6.94
CA CYS A 136 -26.67 4.34 -6.62
C CYS A 136 -25.41 3.53 -6.87
N PHE A 137 -24.25 4.14 -6.63
CA PHE A 137 -22.97 3.45 -6.64
C PHE A 137 -22.86 2.59 -5.38
N GLU A 138 -22.64 1.29 -5.55
CA GLU A 138 -22.45 0.29 -4.49
C GLU A 138 -21.16 -0.48 -4.70
#